data_AF-A0A965PGB2-F1
#
_entry.id   AF-A0A965PGB2-F1
#
_cell.length_a   1.000
_cell.length_b   1.000
_cell.length_c   1.000
_cell.angle_alpha   90.00
_cell.angle_beta   90.00
_cell.angle_gamma   90.00
#
_symmetry.space_group_name_H-M   'P 1'
#
loop_
_entity.id
_entity.type
_entity.pdbx_description
1 polymer ?
#
loop_
_entity_poly.entity_id
_entity_poly.type
_entity_poly.pdbx_seq_one_letter_code
_entity_poly.pdbx_strand_id
1 'polypeptide(L)'
;MKYTKEITDKIVEEYKAGRLVEDIAQSLDVPDRSIIAKLSSLGVYQKKVYVNKRGEVPIKKWEMIESLAQILQVPSDQLESLEKVNKNVLVLIKNRLLDPKPQKLDIIS
;
A
#
# COMPACT_ATOMS: atom_id res chain seq x y z
N MET A 1 12.95 -29.66 1.21
CA MET A 1 12.13 -29.98 2.41
C MET A 1 10.84 -30.67 1.99
N LYS A 2 10.41 -31.72 2.70
CA LYS A 2 9.06 -32.29 2.51
C LYS A 2 8.12 -31.58 3.48
N TYR A 3 7.06 -30.94 2.96
CA TYR A 3 6.01 -30.36 3.79
C TYR A 3 5.09 -31.48 4.26
N THR A 4 5.26 -31.93 5.50
CA THR A 4 4.26 -32.80 6.15
C THR A 4 2.99 -32.00 6.42
N LYS A 5 1.91 -32.72 6.72
CA LYS A 5 0.64 -32.08 7.10
C LYS A 5 0.83 -31.18 8.34
N GLU A 6 1.53 -31.68 9.35
CA GLU A 6 1.83 -30.94 10.59
C GLU A 6 2.62 -29.65 10.32
N ILE A 7 3.65 -29.69 9.46
CA ILE A 7 4.44 -28.51 9.10
C ILE A 7 3.58 -27.51 8.33
N THR A 8 2.72 -28.00 7.44
CA THR A 8 1.81 -27.15 6.67
C THR A 8 0.80 -26.45 7.59
N ASP A 9 0.19 -27.20 8.50
CA ASP A 9 -0.77 -26.68 9.46
C ASP A 9 -0.12 -25.61 10.34
N LYS A 10 1.10 -25.87 10.84
CA LYS A 10 1.91 -24.91 11.61
C LYS A 10 2.22 -23.62 10.83
N ILE A 11 2.63 -23.72 9.57
CA ILE A 11 2.90 -22.55 8.71
C ILE A 11 1.64 -21.69 8.57
N VAL A 12 0.48 -22.33 8.36
CA VAL A 12 -0.80 -21.61 8.20
C VAL A 12 -1.22 -20.95 9.49
N GLU A 13 -1.07 -21.62 10.64
CA GLU A 13 -1.36 -21.05 11.96
C GLU A 13 -0.47 -19.85 12.27
N GLU A 14 0.85 -19.96 12.10
CA GLU A 14 1.78 -18.86 12.34
C GLU A 14 1.51 -17.67 11.41
N TYR A 15 1.23 -17.93 10.14
CA TYR A 15 0.88 -16.88 9.19
C TYR A 15 -0.44 -16.18 9.56
N LYS A 16 -1.46 -16.94 9.97
CA LYS A 16 -2.74 -16.39 10.45
C LYS A 16 -2.61 -15.63 11.77
N ALA A 17 -1.64 -16.00 12.61
CA ALA A 17 -1.29 -15.26 13.82
C ALA A 17 -0.57 -13.93 13.54
N GLY A 18 -0.32 -13.60 12.27
CA GLY A 18 0.29 -12.34 11.83
C GLY A 18 1.82 -12.38 11.75
N ARG A 19 2.44 -13.56 11.87
CA ARG A 19 3.88 -13.72 11.72
C ARG A 19 4.30 -13.48 10.27
N LEU A 20 5.46 -12.85 10.06
CA LEU A 20 5.95 -12.59 8.71
C LEU A 20 6.41 -13.88 8.04
N VAL A 21 6.23 -13.95 6.73
CA VAL A 21 6.68 -15.08 5.92
C VAL A 21 8.19 -15.31 6.05
N GLU A 22 8.96 -14.23 6.15
CA GLU A 22 10.42 -14.24 6.36
C GLU A 22 10.78 -14.97 7.66
N ASP A 23 10.08 -14.68 8.76
CA ASP A 23 10.32 -15.30 10.06
C ASP A 23 9.96 -16.80 10.07
N ILE A 24 8.85 -17.15 9.41
CA ILE A 24 8.40 -18.54 9.27
C ILE A 24 9.43 -19.32 8.44
N ALA A 25 9.88 -18.75 7.32
CA ALA A 25 10.86 -19.33 6.43
C ALA A 25 12.20 -19.55 7.15
N GLN A 26 12.67 -18.56 7.92
CA GLN A 26 13.88 -18.65 8.73
C GLN A 26 13.77 -19.75 9.79
N SER A 27 12.62 -19.89 10.46
CA SER A 27 12.42 -20.92 11.49
C SER A 27 12.41 -22.36 10.95
N LEU A 28 12.16 -22.52 9.64
CA LEU A 28 12.12 -23.81 8.95
C LEU A 28 13.36 -24.04 8.06
N ASP A 29 14.31 -23.11 8.05
CA ASP A 29 15.52 -23.12 7.20
C ASP A 29 15.19 -23.36 5.71
N VAL A 30 14.17 -22.65 5.23
CA VAL A 30 13.73 -22.68 3.82
C VAL A 30 13.67 -21.28 3.24
N PRO A 31 13.78 -21.12 1.91
CA PRO A 31 13.67 -19.80 1.30
C PRO A 31 12.21 -19.31 1.31
N ASP A 32 12.03 -18.01 1.49
CA ASP A 32 10.72 -17.34 1.55
C ASP A 32 9.80 -17.73 0.39
N ARG A 33 10.35 -17.83 -0.82
CA ARG A 33 9.63 -18.23 -2.04
C ARG A 33 8.89 -19.57 -1.87
N SER A 34 9.44 -20.50 -1.09
CA SER A 34 8.82 -21.80 -0.85
C SER A 34 7.64 -21.70 0.11
N ILE A 35 7.73 -20.87 1.15
CA ILE A 35 6.60 -20.59 2.04
C ILE A 35 5.50 -19.82 1.30
N ILE A 36 5.86 -18.80 0.50
CA ILE A 36 4.91 -18.06 -0.34
C ILE A 36 4.19 -18.99 -1.30
N ALA A 37 4.92 -19.84 -2.03
CA ALA A 37 4.32 -20.80 -2.95
C ALA A 37 3.37 -21.77 -2.22
N LYS A 38 3.75 -22.24 -1.03
CA LYS A 38 2.90 -23.13 -0.22
C LYS A 38 1.62 -22.43 0.25
N LEU A 39 1.73 -21.26 0.87
CA LEU A 39 0.58 -20.46 1.31
C LEU A 39 -0.31 -20.06 0.13
N SER A 40 0.27 -19.78 -1.05
CA SER A 40 -0.46 -19.45 -2.27
C SER A 40 -1.23 -20.65 -2.81
N SER A 41 -0.61 -21.84 -2.82
CA SER A 41 -1.27 -23.09 -3.24
C SER A 41 -2.46 -23.46 -2.36
N LEU A 42 -2.44 -23.01 -1.09
CA LEU A 42 -3.51 -23.18 -0.12
C LEU A 42 -4.54 -22.02 -0.14
N GLY A 43 -4.34 -21.01 -0.99
CA GLY A 43 -5.23 -19.85 -1.11
C GLY A 43 -5.23 -18.90 0.09
N VAL A 44 -4.30 -19.07 1.04
CA VAL A 44 -4.22 -18.24 2.26
C VAL A 44 -3.22 -17.10 2.15
N TYR A 45 -2.28 -17.15 1.20
CA TYR A 45 -1.29 -16.09 1.04
C TYR A 45 -1.94 -14.77 0.63
N GLN A 46 -1.83 -13.76 1.49
CA GLN A 46 -2.13 -12.38 1.16
C GLN A 46 -0.82 -11.67 0.84
N LYS A 47 -0.71 -11.19 -0.41
CA LYS A 47 0.44 -10.39 -0.83
C LYS A 47 0.49 -9.14 0.04
N LYS A 48 1.64 -8.88 0.67
CA LYS A 48 1.87 -7.68 1.46
C LYS A 48 1.60 -6.47 0.56
N VAL A 49 0.58 -5.69 0.89
CA VAL A 49 0.33 -4.42 0.21
C VAL A 49 1.44 -3.48 0.67
N TYR A 50 2.23 -2.99 -0.28
CA TYR A 50 3.27 -2.02 0.04
C TYR A 50 2.60 -0.73 0.47
N VAL A 51 2.70 -0.43 1.77
CA VAL A 51 2.15 0.78 2.39
C VAL A 51 3.30 1.67 2.86
N ASN A 52 3.10 2.98 2.82
CA ASN A 52 4.06 3.95 3.33
C ASN A 52 4.15 3.88 4.88
N LYS A 53 5.01 4.70 5.50
CA LYS A 53 5.17 4.79 6.96
C LYS A 53 3.86 5.10 7.73
N ARG A 54 2.81 5.54 7.04
CA ARG A 54 1.47 5.87 7.57
C ARG A 54 0.41 4.80 7.27
N GLY A 55 0.78 3.67 6.65
CA GLY A 55 -0.15 2.61 6.30
C GLY A 55 -0.95 2.84 5.02
N GLU A 56 -0.62 3.87 4.23
CA GLU A 56 -1.33 4.20 2.98
C GLU A 56 -0.62 3.63 1.76
N VAL A 57 -1.39 3.15 0.79
CA VAL A 57 -0.84 2.71 -0.51
C VAL A 57 -0.24 3.94 -1.20
N PRO A 58 1.05 3.93 -1.59
CA PRO A 58 1.67 5.07 -2.24
C PRO A 58 1.06 5.27 -3.63
N ILE A 59 0.22 6.30 -3.76
CA ILE A 59 -0.34 6.75 -5.04
C ILE A 59 0.78 7.47 -5.82
N LYS A 60 0.96 7.17 -7.11
CA LYS A 60 1.94 7.86 -7.96
C LYS A 60 1.48 9.30 -8.24
N LYS A 61 2.40 10.20 -8.60
CA LYS A 61 2.05 11.61 -8.86
C LYS A 61 1.11 11.75 -10.05
N TRP A 62 1.40 11.09 -11.17
CA TRP A 62 0.52 11.09 -12.34
C TRP A 62 -0.89 10.58 -12.03
N GLU A 63 -1.06 9.54 -11.20
CA GLU A 63 -2.39 9.06 -10.77
C GLU A 63 -3.14 10.12 -9.96
N MET A 64 -2.41 10.91 -9.18
CA MET A 64 -2.97 12.05 -8.45
C MET A 64 -3.39 13.18 -9.39
N ILE A 65 -2.61 13.46 -10.43
CA ILE A 65 -2.91 14.49 -11.43
C ILE A 65 -4.13 14.09 -12.26
N GLU A 66 -4.23 12.83 -12.70
CA GLU A 66 -5.42 12.27 -13.35
C GLU A 66 -6.66 12.39 -12.46
N SER A 67 -6.53 12.03 -11.18
CA SER A 67 -7.62 12.20 -10.21
C SER A 67 -8.03 13.66 -10.03
N LEU A 68 -7.07 14.60 -10.03
CA LEU A 68 -7.36 16.03 -9.97
C LEU A 68 -8.04 16.53 -11.24
N ALA A 69 -7.59 16.09 -12.42
CA ALA A 69 -8.20 16.40 -13.71
C ALA A 69 -9.67 15.99 -13.75
N GLN A 70 -9.98 14.79 -13.25
CA GLN A 70 -11.34 14.28 -13.12
C GLN A 70 -12.19 15.13 -12.16
N ILE A 71 -11.66 15.49 -10.99
CA ILE A 71 -12.36 16.33 -10.01
C ILE A 71 -12.65 17.73 -10.58
N LEU A 72 -11.69 18.31 -11.29
CA LEU A 72 -11.77 19.65 -11.88
C LEU A 72 -12.51 19.68 -13.23
N GLN A 73 -12.82 18.51 -13.81
CA GLN A 73 -13.41 18.35 -15.15
C GLN A 73 -12.59 19.03 -16.25
N VAL A 74 -11.27 18.91 -16.19
CA VAL A 74 -10.33 19.44 -17.20
C VAL A 74 -9.48 18.30 -17.77
N PRO A 75 -8.93 18.46 -18.99
CA PRO A 75 -7.95 17.50 -19.52
C PRO A 75 -6.68 17.45 -18.65
N SER A 76 -6.15 16.26 -18.40
CA SER A 76 -4.93 16.09 -17.59
C SER A 76 -3.69 16.72 -18.22
N ASP A 77 -3.66 16.86 -19.54
CA ASP A 77 -2.61 17.58 -20.28
C ASP A 77 -2.48 19.04 -19.81
N GLN A 78 -3.58 19.68 -19.40
CA GLN A 78 -3.54 21.03 -18.84
C GLN A 78 -2.93 21.07 -17.43
N LEU A 79 -2.85 19.92 -16.76
CA LEU A 79 -2.27 19.74 -15.44
C LEU A 79 -0.86 19.14 -15.47
N GLU A 80 -0.25 18.95 -16.64
CA GLU A 80 1.09 18.34 -16.76
C GLU A 80 2.16 19.08 -15.92
N SER A 81 2.04 20.41 -15.83
CA SER A 81 2.93 21.24 -14.99
C SER A 81 2.91 20.86 -13.50
N LEU A 82 1.84 20.20 -13.01
CA LEU A 82 1.72 19.72 -11.64
C LEU A 82 2.66 18.53 -11.34
N GLU A 83 3.19 17.82 -12.33
CA GLU A 83 4.17 16.75 -12.09
C GLU A 83 5.48 17.32 -11.49
N LYS A 84 5.79 18.58 -11.81
CA LYS A 84 6.96 19.32 -11.31
C LYS A 84 6.80 19.78 -9.86
N VAL A 85 5.57 19.82 -9.31
CA VAL A 85 5.36 20.27 -7.93
C VAL A 85 5.61 19.15 -6.90
N ASN A 86 5.77 19.54 -5.64
CA ASN A 86 5.93 18.59 -4.55
C ASN A 86 4.65 17.75 -4.37
N LYS A 87 4.81 16.43 -4.18
CA LYS A 87 3.70 15.49 -3.97
C LYS A 87 2.76 15.93 -2.84
N ASN A 88 3.30 16.53 -1.77
CA ASN A 88 2.51 17.02 -0.64
C ASN A 88 1.54 18.15 -1.05
N VAL A 89 1.90 18.98 -2.04
CA VAL A 89 1.04 20.04 -2.56
C VAL A 89 -0.14 19.45 -3.33
N LEU A 90 0.10 18.41 -4.13
CA LEU A 90 -0.97 17.70 -4.85
C LEU A 90 -1.99 17.07 -3.88
N VAL A 91 -1.50 16.44 -2.82
CA VAL A 91 -2.35 15.87 -1.75
C VAL A 91 -3.17 16.96 -1.07
N LEU A 92 -2.55 18.10 -0.75
CA LEU A 92 -3.25 19.24 -0.15
C LEU A 92 -4.39 19.74 -1.05
N ILE A 93 -4.12 19.99 -2.33
CA ILE A 93 -5.12 20.46 -3.30
C ILE A 93 -6.27 19.45 -3.40
N LYS A 94 -5.95 18.16 -3.62
CA LYS A 94 -6.95 17.10 -3.75
C LYS A 94 -7.85 17.01 -2.51
N ASN A 95 -7.26 17.03 -1.32
CA ASN A 95 -8.01 16.96 -0.07
C ASN A 95 -8.95 18.16 0.11
N ARG A 96 -8.51 19.37 -0.30
CA ARG A 96 -9.34 20.59 -0.23
C ARG A 96 -10.49 20.60 -1.22
N LEU A 97 -10.31 20.00 -2.39
CA LEU A 97 -11.40 19.87 -3.37
C LEU A 97 -12.46 18.85 -2.91
N LEU A 98 -12.06 17.81 -2.17
CA LEU A 98 -12.97 16.76 -1.68
C LEU A 98 -13.70 17.11 -0.39
N ASP A 99 -13.07 17.86 0.53
CA ASP A 99 -13.71 18.39 1.73
C ASP A 99 -13.51 19.92 1.80
N PRO A 100 -14.47 20.71 1.28
CA PRO A 100 -14.36 22.16 1.18
C PRO A 100 -14.52 22.88 2.53
N LYS A 101 -14.54 22.17 3.66
CA LYS A 101 -14.65 22.81 4.98
C LYS A 101 -13.51 23.81 5.19
N PRO A 102 -13.83 25.05 5.63
CA PRO A 102 -12.81 26.01 6.01
C PRO A 102 -12.05 25.44 7.21
N GLN A 103 -10.74 25.24 7.07
CA GLN A 103 -9.90 25.02 8.24
C GLN A 103 -9.61 26.40 8.78
N LYS A 104 -9.81 26.63 10.09
CA LYS A 104 -9.28 27.82 10.75
C LYS A 104 -7.78 27.85 10.46
N LEU A 105 -7.37 28.81 9.62
CA LEU A 105 -5.97 29.20 9.55
C LEU A 105 -5.74 29.94 10.85
N ASP A 106 -5.15 29.26 11.83
CA ASP A 106 -4.56 29.93 12.99
C ASP A 106 -3.33 30.68 12.46
N ILE A 107 -3.59 31.81 11.81
CA ILE A 107 -2.57 32.80 11.48
C ILE A 107 -2.16 33.35 12.83
N ILE A 108 -1.01 32.89 13.31
CA ILE A 108 -0.38 33.36 14.53
C ILE A 108 -0.28 34.88 14.42
N SER A 109 -1.00 35.58 15.29
CA SER A 109 -0.95 37.03 15.47
C SER A 109 0.33 37.47 16.17
#